data_AF-A0A133UHD4-F1
#
_entry.id   AF-A0A133UHD4-F1
#
_cell.length_a   1.000
_cell.length_b   1.000
_cell.length_c   1.000
_cell.angle_alpha   90.00
_cell.angle_beta   90.00
_cell.angle_gamma   90.00
#
_symmetry.space_group_name_H-M   'P 1'
#
loop_
_entity.id
_entity.type
_entity.pdbx_description
1 polymer ?
#
loop_
_entity_poly.entity_id
_entity_poly.type
_entity_poly.pdbx_seq_one_letter_code
_entity_poly.pdbx_strand_id
1 'polypeptide(L)' 'MVNKGRGRFINRPTKTGGKKYDKFFIYVPTEVARDSAFPLGEGEEVEIKIDEKNERILVESS' A
#
# COMPACT_ATOMS: atom_id res chain seq x y z
N MET A 1 -9.27 11.11 15.89
CA MET A 1 -8.02 11.03 15.12
C MET A 1 -7.37 9.69 15.43
N VAL A 2 -7.36 8.77 14.47
CA VAL A 2 -6.69 7.47 14.62
C VAL A 2 -5.49 7.52 13.69
N ASN A 3 -4.30 7.80 14.23
CA ASN A 3 -3.09 8.04 13.44
C ASN A 3 -2.28 6.77 13.15
N LYS A 4 -2.77 5.59 13.57
CA LYS A 4 -2.07 4.31 13.42
C LYS A 4 -3.02 3.12 13.49
N GLY A 5 -2.71 2.09 12.72
CA GLY A 5 -3.36 0.79 12.77
C GLY A 5 -2.41 -0.28 12.22
N ARG A 6 -2.62 -1.55 12.55
CA ARG A 6 -1.77 -2.66 12.06
C ARG A 6 -2.37 -3.25 10.79
N GLY A 7 -1.72 -2.96 9.67
CA GLY A 7 -2.02 -3.57 8.38
C GLY A 7 -1.37 -4.94 8.18
N ARG A 8 -1.42 -5.42 6.94
CA ARG A 8 -0.70 -6.62 6.51
C ARG A 8 -0.13 -6.43 5.12
N PHE A 9 1.13 -6.81 4.95
CA PHE A 9 1.77 -6.94 3.65
C PHE A 9 1.62 -8.39 3.18
N ILE A 10 1.03 -8.60 2.00
CA ILE A 10 0.86 -9.93 1.42
C ILE A 10 1.34 -9.96 -0.02
N ASN A 11 1.87 -11.11 -0.44
CA ASN A 11 2.00 -11.46 -1.84
C ASN A 11 0.83 -12.34 -2.24
N ARG A 12 0.11 -11.98 -3.30
CA ARG A 12 -0.91 -12.81 -3.94
C ARG A 12 -0.50 -13.07 -5.39
N PRO A 13 0.28 -14.14 -5.63
CA PRO A 13 0.70 -14.50 -6.98
C PRO A 13 -0.51 -14.78 -7.87
N THR A 14 -0.46 -14.26 -9.10
CA THR A 14 -1.50 -14.48 -10.12
C THR A 14 -0.90 -15.20 -11.32
N LYS A 15 -1.68 -16.06 -11.98
CA LYS A 15 -1.28 -16.70 -13.23
C LYS A 15 -2.03 -16.05 -14.38
N THR A 16 -1.31 -15.47 -15.33
CA THR A 16 -1.88 -14.88 -16.55
C THR A 16 -1.01 -15.29 -17.73
N GLY A 17 -1.63 -15.78 -18.81
CA GLY A 17 -0.90 -16.16 -20.03
C GLY A 17 0.19 -17.24 -19.81
N GLY A 18 -0.03 -18.17 -18.88
CA GLY A 18 0.93 -19.24 -18.54
C GLY A 18 2.11 -18.80 -17.66
N LYS A 19 2.24 -17.51 -17.34
CA LYS A 19 3.29 -16.97 -16.44
C LYS A 19 2.73 -16.66 -15.06
N LYS A 20 3.55 -16.85 -14.02
CA LYS A 20 3.24 -16.42 -12.64
C LYS A 20 3.78 -15.00 -12.43
N TYR A 21 2.95 -14.14 -11.89
CA TYR A 21 3.28 -12.76 -11.53
C TYR A 21 2.96 -12.55 -10.06
N ASP A 22 3.97 -12.13 -9.29
CA ASP A 22 3.76 -11.70 -7.92
C ASP A 22 3.02 -10.36 -7.90
N LYS A 23 2.08 -10.23 -6.97
CA LYS A 23 1.34 -8.99 -6.74
C LYS A 23 1.31 -8.74 -5.25
N PHE A 24 1.98 -7.68 -4.83
CA PHE A 24 2.06 -7.31 -3.43
C PHE A 24 0.93 -6.34 -3.08
N PHE A 25 0.35 -6.53 -1.90
CA PHE A 25 -0.73 -5.70 -1.38
C PHE A 25 -0.39 -5.27 0.04
N ILE A 26 -0.62 -3.99 0.35
CA ILE A 26 -0.59 -3.45 1.70
C ILE A 26 -2.03 -3.20 2.12
N TYR A 27 -2.52 -3.94 3.10
CA TYR A 27 -3.82 -3.64 3.69
C TYR A 27 -3.70 -2.49 4.67
N VAL A 28 -4.35 -1.38 4.35
CA VAL A 28 -4.53 -0.24 5.25
C VAL A 28 -5.80 -0.47 6.09
N PRO A 29 -5.73 -0.40 7.43
CA PRO A 29 -6.91 -0.54 8.27
C PRO A 29 -7.98 0.51 7.96
N THR A 30 -9.25 0.11 8.04
CA THR A 30 -10.38 0.97 7.64
C THR A 30 -10.44 2.26 8.47
N GLU A 31 -10.08 2.21 9.75
CA GLU A 31 -10.04 3.37 10.64
C GLU A 31 -8.97 4.40 10.25
N VAL A 32 -7.89 3.97 9.57
CA VAL A 32 -6.84 4.85 9.04
C VAL A 32 -7.25 5.40 7.67
N ALA A 33 -7.75 4.54 6.79
CA ALA A 33 -8.14 4.93 5.42
C ALA A 33 -9.34 5.89 5.36
N ARG A 34 -10.20 5.90 6.38
CA ARG A 34 -11.35 6.81 6.49
C ARG A 34 -11.04 8.14 7.19
N ASP A 35 -9.83 8.31 7.72
CA ASP A 35 -9.44 9.60 8.31
C ASP A 35 -9.39 10.66 7.20
N SER A 36 -9.96 11.84 7.45
CA SER A 36 -10.01 12.92 6.46
C SER A 36 -8.62 13.43 6.04
N ALA A 37 -7.59 13.14 6.83
CA ALA A 37 -6.20 13.46 6.52
C ALA A 37 -5.47 12.34 5.75
N PHE A 38 -6.14 11.23 5.40
CA PHE A 38 -5.53 10.15 4.64
C PHE A 38 -5.18 10.63 3.22
N PRO A 39 -3.92 10.49 2.76
CA PRO A 39 -3.43 11.21 1.59
C PRO A 39 -3.75 10.56 0.24
N LEU A 40 -4.42 9.40 0.22
CA LEU A 40 -4.66 8.62 -1.00
C LEU A 40 -6.15 8.39 -1.26
N GLY A 41 -6.57 8.55 -2.51
CA GLY A 41 -7.90 8.19 -2.99
C GLY A 41 -8.00 6.73 -3.47
N GLU A 42 -9.23 6.21 -3.55
CA GLU A 42 -9.48 4.91 -4.20
C GLU A 42 -9.22 5.02 -5.72
N GLY A 43 -8.44 4.08 -6.26
CA GLY A 43 -8.14 4.01 -7.70
C GLY A 43 -7.04 4.96 -8.18
N GLU A 44 -6.46 5.75 -7.28
CA GLU A 44 -5.35 6.65 -7.58
C GLU A 44 -4.07 5.86 -7.90
N GLU A 45 -3.28 6.37 -8.83
CA GLU A 45 -1.94 5.85 -9.10
C GLU A 45 -0.98 6.36 -8.02
N VAL A 46 -0.13 5.47 -7.52
CA VAL A 46 0.81 5.80 -6.45
C VAL A 46 2.21 5.35 -6.80
N GLU A 47 3.20 6.15 -6.40
CA GLU A 47 4.61 5.81 -6.46
C GLU A 47 5.05 5.21 -5.11
N ILE A 48 5.72 4.05 -5.15
CA ILE A 48 6.31 3.43 -3.96
C ILE A 48 7.82 3.62 -4.00
N LYS A 49 8.36 4.30 -2.98
CA LYS A 49 9.81 4.54 -2.82
C LYS A 49 10.35 3.81 -1.60
N ILE A 50 11.60 3.38 -1.70
CA ILE A 50 12.37 2.85 -0.57
C ILE A 50 13.17 4.00 0.04
N ASP A 51 12.91 4.31 1.31
CA ASP A 51 13.71 5.24 2.10
C ASP A 51 14.72 4.41 2.90
N GLU A 52 15.86 4.10 2.26
CA GLU A 52 16.91 3.25 2.83
C GLU A 52 17.43 3.78 4.18
N LYS A 53 17.48 5.10 4.32
CA LYS A 53 17.99 5.75 5.54
C LYS A 53 17.13 5.47 6.76
N ASN A 54 15.81 5.35 6.57
CA ASN A 54 14.85 5.17 7.66
C ASN A 54 14.20 3.77 7.65
N GLU A 55 14.72 2.84 6.83
CA GLU A 55 14.24 1.46 6.72
C GLU A 55 12.72 1.34 6.53
N ARG A 56 12.15 2.22 5.70
CA ARG A 56 10.71 2.29 5.44
C ARG A 56 10.41 2.45 3.97
N ILE A 57 9.15 2.23 3.63
CA ILE A 57 8.61 2.62 2.33
C ILE A 57 7.83 3.93 2.46
N LEU A 58 7.88 4.72 1.41
CA LEU A 58 7.02 5.89 1.21
C LEU A 58 6.04 5.55 0.09
N VAL A 59 4.77 5.91 0.29
CA VAL A 59 3.72 5.79 -0.71
C VAL A 59 3.23 7.20 -0.99
N GLU A 60 3.41 7.65 -2.22
CA GLU A 60 3.14 9.02 -2.67
C GLU A 60 2.08 8.99 -3.77
N SER A 61 1.17 9.96 -3.75
CA SER A 61 0.21 10.21 -4.83
C SER A 61 0.98 10.67 -6.08
N SER A 62 0.73 10.06 -7.24
CA SER A 62 1.34 10.43 -8.52
C SER A 62 0.70 11.67 -9.15
#